data_AF-A0A2V5KFP6-F1
#
_entry.id   AF-A0A2V5KFP6-F1
#
_cell.length_a   1.000
_cell.length_b   1.000
_cell.length_c   1.000
_cell.angle_alpha   90.00
_cell.angle_beta   90.00
_cell.angle_gamma   90.00
#
_symmetry.space_group_name_H-M   'P 1'
#
loop_
_entity.id
_entity.type
_entity.pdbx_description
1 polymer ?
#
loop_
_entity_poly.entity_id
_entity_poly.type
_entity_poly.pdbx_seq_one_letter_code
_entity_poly.pdbx_strand_id
1 'polypeptide(L)'
;MWMSPTHTDNRNPVAGAVVQVLDANHTPIATAVSDGVGFYRIVGLPRGAAVTVTVSAPTFGSAGIVRRLDAAGQSVVETFRLDPAPGALTGTVRDQRRNPLFNVMVRVLDPSRTMLRMVITNRRGRYDVADLAPGTYVVRFSLEGKQPLAREIVIESGKLTVLDVILLDEEEE
;
A
#
# COMPACT_ATOMS: atom_id res chain seq x y z
N MET A 1 -31.60 -8.63 -11.73
CA MET A 1 -31.13 -8.37 -10.35
C MET A 1 -29.65 -8.72 -10.36
N TRP A 2 -28.75 -7.80 -9.99
CA TRP A 2 -27.31 -7.97 -10.27
C TRP A 2 -26.49 -7.64 -9.03
N MET A 3 -25.62 -8.59 -8.67
CA MET A 3 -24.70 -8.54 -7.54
C MET A 3 -23.33 -8.92 -8.13
N SER A 4 -22.33 -8.04 -8.03
CA SER A 4 -20.95 -8.36 -8.42
C SER A 4 -20.02 -8.26 -7.21
N PRO A 5 -19.07 -9.20 -7.01
CA PRO A 5 -18.22 -9.21 -5.84
C PRO A 5 -16.93 -8.39 -6.03
N THR A 6 -16.35 -7.89 -4.93
CA THR A 6 -15.01 -7.31 -4.84
C THR A 6 -14.12 -8.21 -4.01
N HIS A 7 -12.93 -8.54 -4.52
CA HIS A 7 -12.01 -9.46 -3.87
C HIS A 7 -10.60 -8.87 -3.69
N THR A 8 -9.82 -9.42 -2.78
CA THR A 8 -8.36 -9.24 -2.73
C THR A 8 -7.65 -10.19 -3.71
N ASP A 9 -6.33 -10.05 -3.88
CA ASP A 9 -5.52 -11.00 -4.67
C ASP A 9 -5.63 -12.45 -4.16
N ASN A 10 -5.89 -12.61 -2.85
CA ASN A 10 -6.14 -13.90 -2.21
C ASN A 10 -7.61 -14.37 -2.28
N ARG A 11 -8.45 -13.72 -3.10
CA ARG A 11 -9.88 -14.01 -3.29
C ARG A 11 -10.75 -13.84 -2.03
N ASN A 12 -10.31 -13.07 -1.03
CA ASN A 12 -11.16 -12.74 0.10
C ASN A 12 -12.09 -11.57 -0.26
N PRO A 13 -13.38 -11.62 0.09
CA PRO A 13 -14.29 -10.51 -0.17
C PRO A 13 -13.84 -9.26 0.58
N VAL A 14 -13.87 -8.11 -0.10
CA VAL A 14 -13.57 -6.80 0.50
C VAL A 14 -14.89 -6.12 0.84
N ALA A 15 -15.26 -6.09 2.11
CA ALA A 15 -16.43 -5.37 2.59
C ALA A 15 -16.14 -3.88 2.76
N GLY A 16 -17.14 -3.02 2.53
CA GLY A 16 -17.01 -1.57 2.71
C GLY A 16 -16.21 -0.87 1.60
N ALA A 17 -15.91 -1.55 0.49
CA ALA A 17 -15.27 -0.94 -0.66
C ALA A 17 -16.25 0.06 -1.32
N VAL A 18 -15.78 1.27 -1.55
CA VAL A 18 -16.53 2.34 -2.20
C VAL A 18 -16.36 2.20 -3.71
N VAL A 19 -17.47 1.98 -4.41
CA VAL A 19 -17.56 1.94 -5.86
C VAL A 19 -18.13 3.26 -6.34
N GLN A 20 -17.38 4.01 -7.14
CA GLN A 20 -17.86 5.25 -7.77
C GLN A 20 -17.96 5.05 -9.27
N VAL A 21 -19.00 5.62 -9.87
CA VAL A 21 -19.13 5.70 -11.32
C VAL A 21 -19.02 7.16 -11.70
N LEU A 22 -18.12 7.43 -12.64
CA LEU A 22 -17.78 8.77 -13.13
C LEU A 22 -18.19 8.86 -14.60
N ASP A 23 -18.71 10.00 -15.00
CA ASP A 23 -18.95 10.30 -16.42
C ASP A 23 -17.64 10.61 -17.17
N ALA A 24 -17.75 10.98 -18.44
CA ALA A 24 -16.61 11.34 -19.29
C ALA A 24 -15.84 12.59 -18.81
N ASN A 25 -16.46 13.42 -17.95
CA ASN A 25 -15.84 14.60 -17.35
C ASN A 25 -15.27 14.29 -15.95
N HIS A 26 -15.14 13.01 -15.58
CA HIS A 26 -14.73 12.56 -14.25
C HIS A 26 -15.64 13.07 -13.11
N THR A 27 -16.88 13.40 -13.41
CA THR A 27 -17.87 13.79 -12.39
C THR A 27 -18.55 12.54 -11.83
N PRO A 28 -18.60 12.36 -10.50
CA PRO A 28 -19.31 11.22 -9.90
C PRO A 28 -20.81 11.30 -10.20
N ILE A 29 -21.35 10.26 -10.83
CA ILE A 29 -22.76 10.15 -11.20
C ILE A 29 -23.48 9.03 -10.42
N ALA A 30 -22.74 8.11 -9.82
CA ALA A 30 -23.29 7.11 -8.90
C ALA A 30 -22.24 6.65 -7.88
N THR A 31 -22.69 6.13 -6.74
CA THR A 31 -21.84 5.50 -5.73
C THR A 31 -22.56 4.32 -5.08
N ALA A 32 -21.80 3.27 -4.75
CA ALA A 32 -22.24 2.14 -3.95
C ALA A 32 -21.13 1.71 -2.99
N VAL A 33 -21.50 0.88 -2.02
CA VAL A 33 -20.57 0.27 -1.06
C VAL A 33 -20.73 -1.24 -1.13
N SER A 34 -19.63 -2.00 -1.13
CA SER A 34 -19.70 -3.46 -1.08
C SER A 34 -20.15 -3.95 0.31
N ASP A 35 -20.98 -4.99 0.32
CA ASP A 35 -21.50 -5.60 1.54
C ASP A 35 -20.47 -6.54 2.23
N GLY A 36 -20.88 -7.21 3.31
CA GLY A 36 -20.03 -8.12 4.09
C GLY A 36 -19.48 -9.33 3.31
N VAL A 37 -20.04 -9.63 2.15
CA VAL A 37 -19.58 -10.70 1.24
C VAL A 37 -19.00 -10.13 -0.06
N GLY A 38 -18.69 -8.83 -0.06
CA GLY A 38 -18.01 -8.12 -1.15
C GLY A 38 -18.92 -7.72 -2.31
N PHE A 39 -20.23 -7.93 -2.23
CA PHE A 39 -21.14 -7.61 -3.33
C PHE A 39 -21.57 -6.15 -3.32
N TYR A 40 -21.63 -5.53 -4.50
CA TYR A 40 -22.17 -4.18 -4.67
C TYR A 40 -23.17 -4.12 -5.84
N ARG A 41 -23.98 -3.06 -5.87
CA ARG A 41 -25.00 -2.84 -6.90
C ARG A 41 -25.14 -1.36 -7.24
N ILE A 42 -25.09 -1.05 -8.54
CA ILE A 42 -25.34 0.29 -9.09
C ILE A 42 -26.44 0.18 -10.15
N VAL A 43 -27.38 1.12 -10.14
CA VAL A 43 -28.53 1.16 -11.04
C VAL A 43 -28.70 2.56 -11.61
N GLY A 44 -29.44 2.67 -12.72
CA GLY A 44 -29.78 3.98 -13.31
C GLY A 44 -28.63 4.70 -14.02
N LEU A 45 -27.62 3.96 -14.49
CA LEU A 45 -26.49 4.55 -15.20
C LEU A 45 -26.89 5.06 -16.61
N PRO A 46 -26.30 6.18 -17.07
CA PRO A 46 -26.57 6.75 -18.38
C PRO A 46 -26.08 5.81 -19.49
N ARG A 47 -26.81 5.79 -20.60
CA ARG A 47 -26.53 4.94 -21.77
C ARG A 47 -25.78 5.70 -22.83
N GLY A 48 -25.14 4.95 -23.74
CA GLY A 48 -24.54 5.50 -24.94
C GLY A 48 -23.21 6.23 -24.69
N ALA A 49 -22.91 6.65 -23.46
CA ALA A 49 -21.62 7.19 -23.06
C ALA A 49 -20.77 6.15 -22.32
N ALA A 50 -19.46 6.30 -22.40
CA ALA A 50 -18.55 5.56 -21.53
C ALA A 50 -18.58 6.18 -20.13
N VAL A 51 -18.53 5.33 -19.12
CA VAL A 51 -18.38 5.68 -17.71
C VAL A 51 -17.13 5.02 -17.16
N THR A 52 -16.48 5.67 -16.20
CA THR A 52 -15.37 5.08 -15.45
C THR A 52 -15.89 4.57 -14.13
N VAL A 53 -15.74 3.28 -13.87
CA VAL A 53 -16.06 2.69 -12.57
C VAL A 53 -14.76 2.56 -11.80
N THR A 54 -14.67 3.21 -10.64
CA THR A 54 -13.54 3.08 -9.72
C THR A 54 -14.00 2.41 -8.43
N VAL A 55 -13.12 1.60 -7.85
CA VAL A 55 -13.34 0.93 -6.57
C VAL A 55 -12.13 1.16 -5.70
N SER A 56 -12.37 1.52 -4.44
CA SER A 56 -11.32 1.68 -3.43
C SER A 56 -11.84 1.23 -2.07
N ALA A 57 -10.95 0.84 -1.16
CA ALA A 57 -11.33 0.50 0.20
C ALA A 57 -10.26 0.95 1.21
N PRO A 58 -10.63 1.26 2.46
CA PRO A 58 -9.63 1.55 3.49
C PRO A 58 -8.62 0.42 3.60
N THR A 59 -7.33 0.74 3.73
CA THR A 59 -6.22 -0.24 3.77
C THR A 59 -6.06 -1.08 2.50
N PHE A 60 -6.69 -0.69 1.40
CA PHE A 60 -6.46 -1.26 0.08
C PHE A 60 -6.18 -0.14 -0.93
N GLY A 61 -5.61 -0.50 -2.06
CA GLY A 61 -5.48 0.38 -3.21
C GLY A 61 -6.81 0.62 -3.91
N SER A 62 -6.71 1.13 -5.13
CA SER A 62 -7.86 1.36 -6.01
C SER A 62 -7.73 0.58 -7.31
N ALA A 63 -8.84 0.11 -7.84
CA ALA A 63 -8.94 -0.44 -9.18
C ALA A 63 -10.00 0.34 -9.97
N GLY A 64 -9.90 0.31 -11.30
CA GLY A 64 -10.87 1.01 -12.13
C GLY A 64 -10.94 0.43 -13.53
N ILE A 65 -12.09 0.64 -14.17
CA ILE A 65 -12.34 0.18 -15.52
C ILE A 65 -13.28 1.14 -16.24
N VAL A 66 -13.10 1.27 -17.55
CA VAL A 66 -14.03 2.01 -18.40
C VAL A 66 -15.06 1.04 -18.97
N ARG A 67 -16.33 1.44 -18.89
CA ARG A 67 -17.46 0.66 -19.40
C ARG A 67 -18.39 1.53 -20.21
N ARG A 68 -18.90 0.97 -21.30
CA ARG A 68 -19.96 1.58 -22.09
C ARG A 68 -21.20 0.72 -21.96
N LEU A 69 -22.32 1.36 -21.62
CA LEU A 69 -23.62 0.71 -21.54
C LEU A 69 -24.40 1.07 -22.80
N ASP A 70 -24.64 0.09 -23.66
CA ASP A 70 -25.22 0.28 -24.98
C ASP A 70 -26.74 -0.02 -25.01
N ALA A 71 -27.19 -1.01 -24.25
CA ALA A 71 -28.57 -1.47 -24.24
C ALA A 71 -29.34 -1.14 -22.96
N ALA A 72 -30.66 -0.96 -23.11
CA ALA A 72 -31.59 -0.79 -22.00
C ALA A 72 -31.70 -2.05 -21.14
N GLY A 73 -31.57 -1.91 -19.83
CA GLY A 73 -31.64 -3.07 -18.92
C GLY A 73 -30.43 -4.00 -19.02
N GLN A 74 -29.42 -3.66 -19.84
CA GLN A 74 -28.13 -4.33 -19.81
C GLN A 74 -27.59 -4.26 -18.40
N SER A 75 -27.05 -5.37 -17.98
CA SER A 75 -26.45 -5.46 -16.68
C SER A 75 -25.16 -6.23 -16.81
N VAL A 76 -24.17 -5.71 -16.11
CA VAL A 76 -22.78 -6.09 -16.27
C VAL A 76 -22.30 -6.54 -14.91
N VAL A 77 -21.62 -7.68 -14.89
CA VAL A 77 -20.97 -8.18 -13.69
C VAL A 77 -19.50 -7.81 -13.78
N GLU A 78 -19.07 -6.90 -12.92
CA GLU A 78 -17.66 -6.49 -12.83
C GLU A 78 -17.08 -6.90 -11.49
N THR A 79 -16.03 -7.71 -11.54
CA THR A 79 -15.27 -8.09 -10.35
C THR A 79 -14.01 -7.25 -10.29
N PHE A 80 -13.83 -6.53 -9.18
CA PHE A 80 -12.62 -5.77 -8.93
C PHE A 80 -11.71 -6.53 -7.98
N ARG A 81 -10.41 -6.51 -8.30
CA ARG A 81 -9.34 -6.95 -7.39
C ARG A 81 -8.71 -5.73 -6.77
N LEU A 82 -8.63 -5.72 -5.44
CA LEU A 82 -7.94 -4.67 -4.70
C LEU A 82 -6.74 -5.27 -3.98
N ASP A 83 -5.56 -4.76 -4.30
CA ASP A 83 -4.35 -5.09 -3.57
C ASP A 83 -4.29 -4.29 -2.27
N PRO A 84 -3.73 -4.83 -1.17
CA PRO A 84 -3.45 -4.06 0.02
C PRO A 84 -2.64 -2.79 -0.32
N ALA A 85 -3.02 -1.66 0.27
CA ALA A 85 -2.29 -0.42 0.07
C ALA A 85 -0.85 -0.58 0.57
N PRO A 86 0.17 -0.12 -0.19
CA PRO A 86 1.53 -0.16 0.30
C PRO A 86 1.66 0.70 1.57
N GLY A 87 2.48 0.23 2.50
CA GLY A 87 2.95 1.02 3.63
C GLY A 87 4.29 1.69 3.33
N ALA A 88 4.78 2.42 4.33
CA ALA A 88 6.08 3.07 4.27
C ALA A 88 6.84 2.85 5.59
N LEU A 89 8.17 2.90 5.51
CA LEU A 89 9.07 2.85 6.65
C LEU A 89 9.85 4.18 6.72
N THR A 90 9.92 4.77 7.90
CA THR A 90 10.78 5.93 8.17
C THR A 90 11.46 5.76 9.52
N GLY A 91 12.49 6.56 9.77
CA GLY A 91 13.09 6.60 11.09
C GLY A 91 14.38 7.40 11.10
N THR A 92 15.04 7.36 12.25
CA THR A 92 16.34 7.99 12.47
C THR A 92 17.35 6.98 12.98
N VAL A 93 18.60 7.14 12.53
CA VAL A 93 19.75 6.40 13.03
C VAL A 93 20.65 7.37 13.80
N ARG A 94 21.00 7.00 15.03
CA ARG A 94 21.87 7.78 15.91
C ARG A 94 22.97 6.93 16.53
N ASP A 95 24.00 7.57 17.07
CA ASP A 95 25.00 6.92 17.92
C ASP A 95 24.54 6.81 19.39
N GLN A 96 25.35 6.17 20.24
CA GLN A 96 25.08 6.04 21.68
C GLN A 96 24.96 7.39 22.41
N ARG A 97 25.54 8.45 21.85
CA ARG A 97 25.49 9.83 22.37
C ARG A 97 24.30 10.62 21.82
N ARG A 98 23.42 9.96 21.05
CA ARG A 98 22.23 10.51 20.36
C ARG A 98 22.54 11.50 19.24
N ASN A 99 23.76 11.52 18.72
CA ASN A 99 24.08 12.30 17.52
C ASN A 99 23.52 11.60 16.27
N PRO A 100 22.98 12.33 15.28
CA PRO A 100 22.52 11.74 14.04
C PRO A 100 23.68 11.13 13.25
N LEU A 101 23.50 9.92 12.73
CA LEU A 101 24.48 9.26 11.88
C LEU A 101 24.11 9.45 10.41
N PHE A 102 24.95 10.20 9.69
CA PHE A 102 24.90 10.36 8.24
C PHE A 102 25.50 9.15 7.53
N ASN A 103 25.07 8.87 6.30
CA ASN A 103 25.63 7.82 5.45
C ASN A 103 25.48 6.38 5.96
N VAL A 104 24.56 6.12 6.88
CA VAL A 104 24.22 4.75 7.28
C VAL A 104 23.48 4.09 6.13
N MET A 105 23.99 2.95 5.66
CA MET A 105 23.32 2.11 4.67
C MET A 105 22.19 1.35 5.35
N VAL A 106 20.97 1.56 4.87
CA VAL A 106 19.74 0.89 5.33
C VAL A 106 19.25 -0.03 4.22
N ARG A 107 19.25 -1.34 4.48
CA ARG A 107 18.77 -2.38 3.57
C ARG A 107 17.49 -2.99 4.10
N VAL A 108 16.43 -3.00 3.30
CA VAL A 108 15.18 -3.71 3.60
C VAL A 108 15.17 -5.02 2.83
N LEU A 109 15.04 -6.12 3.55
CA LEU A 109 15.04 -7.47 3.02
C LEU A 109 13.70 -8.14 3.30
N ASP A 110 13.27 -8.98 2.35
CA ASP A 110 12.10 -9.85 2.54
C ASP A 110 12.42 -11.02 3.52
N PRO A 111 11.42 -11.84 3.89
CA PRO A 111 11.64 -13.01 4.76
C PRO A 111 12.66 -14.02 4.20
N SER A 112 12.81 -14.08 2.88
CA SER A 112 13.78 -14.93 2.16
C SER A 112 15.18 -14.32 2.13
N ARG A 113 15.42 -13.19 2.81
CA ARG A 113 16.68 -12.43 2.84
C ARG A 113 17.09 -11.85 1.49
N THR A 114 16.15 -11.70 0.56
CA THR A 114 16.37 -10.98 -0.70
C THR A 114 16.26 -9.48 -0.46
N MET A 115 17.22 -8.70 -0.97
CA MET A 115 17.21 -7.25 -0.85
C MET A 115 16.14 -6.65 -1.76
N LEU A 116 15.21 -5.88 -1.18
CA LEU A 116 14.13 -5.21 -1.92
C LEU A 116 14.39 -3.72 -2.14
N ARG A 117 14.95 -3.06 -1.12
CA ARG A 117 15.24 -1.63 -1.12
C ARG A 117 16.55 -1.36 -0.41
N MET A 118 17.25 -0.32 -0.84
CA MET A 118 18.42 0.24 -0.18
C MET A 118 18.29 1.75 -0.17
N VAL A 119 18.49 2.36 0.99
CA VAL A 119 18.57 3.81 1.15
C VAL A 119 19.73 4.17 2.08
N ILE A 120 20.11 5.43 2.10
CA ILE A 120 21.19 5.96 2.93
C ILE A 120 20.64 7.08 3.81
N THR A 121 21.00 7.12 5.09
CA THR A 121 20.55 8.20 5.99
C THR A 121 21.10 9.56 5.56
N ASN A 122 20.27 10.59 5.66
CA ASN A 122 20.67 11.97 5.41
C ASN A 122 21.44 12.58 6.61
N ARG A 123 21.86 13.85 6.51
CA ARG A 123 22.67 14.53 7.56
C ARG A 123 21.97 14.66 8.91
N ARG A 124 20.64 14.46 8.97
CA ARG A 124 19.86 14.42 10.22
C ARG A 124 19.66 12.99 10.74
N GLY A 125 20.35 12.01 10.14
CA GLY A 125 20.21 10.59 10.44
C GLY A 125 18.91 9.98 9.95
N ARG A 126 18.10 10.72 9.17
CA ARG A 126 16.77 10.27 8.73
C ARG A 126 16.87 9.42 7.47
N TYR A 127 16.05 8.37 7.41
CA TYR A 127 15.83 7.55 6.22
C TYR A 127 14.34 7.36 5.96
N ASP A 128 13.99 7.10 4.70
CA ASP A 128 12.63 6.90 4.24
C ASP A 128 12.62 5.81 3.16
N VAL A 129 11.70 4.86 3.29
CA VAL A 129 11.47 3.79 2.33
C VAL A 129 9.96 3.72 2.08
N ALA A 130 9.54 4.14 0.90
CA ALA A 130 8.15 4.10 0.48
C ALA A 130 7.82 2.80 -0.27
N ASP A 131 6.53 2.60 -0.52
CA ASP A 131 5.99 1.59 -1.42
C ASP A 131 6.40 0.15 -1.05
N LEU A 132 6.31 -0.16 0.24
CA LEU A 132 6.49 -1.51 0.76
C LEU A 132 5.14 -2.21 0.82
N ALA A 133 5.02 -3.38 0.19
CA ALA A 133 3.85 -4.22 0.36
C ALA A 133 3.65 -4.57 1.84
N PRO A 134 2.42 -4.78 2.31
CA PRO A 134 2.21 -5.22 3.69
C PRO A 134 2.84 -6.59 3.94
N GLY A 135 3.54 -6.73 5.05
CA GLY A 135 4.27 -7.97 5.37
C GLY A 135 5.40 -7.78 6.38
N THR A 136 6.09 -8.87 6.68
CA THR A 136 7.23 -8.89 7.59
C THR A 136 8.53 -8.69 6.80
N TYR A 137 9.41 -7.83 7.33
CA TYR A 137 10.68 -7.49 6.72
C TYR A 137 11.81 -7.51 7.75
N VAL A 138 13.04 -7.73 7.28
CA VAL A 138 14.24 -7.48 8.07
C VAL A 138 14.90 -6.21 7.54
N VAL A 139 15.15 -5.24 8.43
CA VAL A 139 15.90 -4.03 8.12
C VAL A 139 17.30 -4.16 8.71
N ARG A 140 18.31 -3.98 7.87
CA ARG A 140 19.73 -3.99 8.26
C ARG A 140 20.33 -2.60 8.12
N PHE A 141 21.05 -2.19 9.16
CA PHE A 141 21.76 -0.93 9.25
C PHE A 141 23.26 -1.22 9.33
N SER A 142 24.05 -0.55 8.51
CA SER A 142 25.51 -0.69 8.52
C SER A 142 26.18 0.64 8.21
N LEU A 143 27.21 0.96 8.97
CA LEU A 143 28.10 2.10 8.79
C LEU A 143 29.49 1.66 9.25
N GLU A 144 30.54 2.08 8.56
CA GLU A 144 31.93 1.77 8.94
C GLU A 144 32.23 2.26 10.37
N GLY A 145 32.91 1.42 11.16
CA GLY A 145 33.20 1.67 12.58
C GLY A 145 32.00 1.52 13.52
N LYS A 146 30.85 1.03 13.03
CA LYS A 146 29.65 0.76 13.84
C LYS A 146 29.23 -0.69 13.72
N GLN A 147 28.82 -1.29 14.83
CA GLN A 147 28.27 -2.65 14.85
C GLN A 147 27.01 -2.70 13.97
N PRO A 148 26.95 -3.61 12.97
CA PRO A 148 25.76 -3.78 12.15
C PRO A 148 24.56 -4.19 13.00
N LEU A 149 23.40 -3.59 12.71
CA LEU A 149 22.16 -3.89 13.44
C LEU A 149 21.09 -4.42 12.49
N ALA A 150 20.40 -5.48 12.90
CA ALA A 150 19.22 -5.99 12.22
C ALA A 150 17.98 -5.90 13.12
N ARG A 151 16.84 -5.52 12.53
CA ARG A 151 15.53 -5.50 13.18
C ARG A 151 14.48 -6.12 12.27
N GLU A 152 13.62 -6.94 12.85
CA GLU A 152 12.42 -7.41 12.18
C GLU A 152 11.30 -6.40 12.41
N ILE A 153 10.54 -6.08 11.36
CA ILE A 153 9.40 -5.18 11.41
C ILE A 153 8.22 -5.74 10.62
N VAL A 154 7.04 -5.23 10.93
CA VAL A 154 5.83 -5.44 10.13
C VAL A 154 5.46 -4.13 9.47
N ILE A 155 5.26 -4.17 8.16
CA ILE A 155 4.62 -3.09 7.40
C ILE A 155 3.14 -3.40 7.32
N GLU A 156 2.34 -2.51 7.89
CA GLU A 156 0.90 -2.59 7.82
C GLU A 156 0.37 -1.79 6.62
N SER A 157 -0.76 -2.25 6.08
CA SER A 157 -1.34 -1.68 4.87
C SER A 157 -1.71 -0.20 5.01
N GLY A 158 -1.20 0.62 4.10
CA GLY A 158 -1.43 2.06 4.07
C GLY A 158 -0.87 2.84 5.27
N LYS A 159 -0.03 2.23 6.11
CA LYS A 159 0.51 2.87 7.31
C LYS A 159 1.99 3.23 7.18
N LEU A 160 2.39 4.22 7.97
CA LEU A 160 3.77 4.60 8.18
C LEU A 160 4.31 3.88 9.43
N THR A 161 5.26 2.98 9.22
CA THR A 161 6.04 2.33 10.27
C THR A 161 7.24 3.20 10.62
N VAL A 162 7.45 3.46 11.92
CA VAL A 162 8.60 4.21 12.42
C VAL A 162 9.58 3.26 13.11
N LEU A 163 10.85 3.28 12.69
CA LEU A 163 11.92 2.51 13.31
C LEU A 163 13.13 3.40 13.58
N ASP A 164 13.23 3.91 14.80
CA ASP A 164 14.41 4.60 15.27
C ASP A 164 15.42 3.60 15.84
N VAL A 165 16.71 3.78 15.54
CA VAL A 165 17.77 2.88 15.98
C VAL A 165 19.01 3.63 16.47
N ILE A 166 19.68 3.01 17.45
CA ILE A 166 21.01 3.39 17.91
C ILE A 166 22.02 2.37 17.37
N LEU A 167 23.08 2.83 16.71
CA LEU A 167 24.24 1.99 16.37
C LEU A 167 25.35 2.18 17.40
N LEU A 168 25.91 1.06 17.85
CA LEU A 168 27.02 1.02 18.78
C LEU A 168 28.34 1.07 18.01
N ASP A 169 29.39 1.59 18.64
CA ASP A 169 30.76 1.50 18.08
C ASP A 169 31.19 0.03 18.01
N GLU A 170 31.96 -0.34 16.98
CA GLU A 170 32.65 -1.64 16.96
C GLU A 170 33.65 -1.68 18.12
N GLU A 171 33.73 -2.80 18.83
CA GLU A 171 34.78 -2.98 19.83
C GLU A 171 36.11 -3.15 19.09
N GLU A 172 37.11 -2.34 19.42
CA GLU A 172 38.49 -2.58 18.97
C GLU A 172 39.00 -3.85 19.69
N GLU A 173 39.34 -4.88 18.91
CA GLU A 173 40.06 -6.07 19.41
C GLU A 173 41.49 -5.76 19.83
#